data_AF-A0A7C3WHP4-F1
#
_entry.id   AF-A0A7C3WHP4-F1
#
_cell.length_a   1.000
_cell.length_b   1.000
_cell.length_c   1.000
_cell.angle_alpha   90.00
_cell.angle_beta   90.00
_cell.angle_gamma   90.00
#
_symmetry.space_group_name_H-M   'P 1'
#
loop_
_entity.id
_entity.type
_entity.pdbx_description
1 polymer ?
#
loop_
_entity_poly.entity_id
_entity_poly.type
_entity_poly.pdbx_seq_one_letter_code
_entity_poly.pdbx_strand_id
1 'polypeptide(L)' 'MTVRELLKELNLSPESTLVVRDDEVLTEDEKLRKDDEVRVISAISGGSE' A
#
# COMPACT_ATOMS: atom_id res chain seq x y z
N MET A 1 9.62 4.92 -7.94
CA MET A 1 8.15 5.08 -7.94
C MET A 1 7.74 5.40 -6.51
N THR A 2 6.67 6.16 -6.30
CA THR A 2 6.07 6.30 -4.96
C THR A 2 5.06 5.18 -4.70
N VAL A 3 4.69 4.99 -3.43
CA VAL A 3 3.57 4.11 -3.04
C VAL A 3 2.30 4.47 -3.80
N ARG A 4 2.00 5.77 -3.96
CA ARG A 4 0.86 6.24 -4.76
C ARG A 4 0.92 5.82 -6.22
N GLU A 5 2.11 5.90 -6.84
CA GLU A 5 2.30 5.46 -8.22
C GLU A 5 2.09 3.95 -8.34
N LEU A 6 2.65 3.15 -7.42
CA LEU A 6 2.46 1.70 -7.37
C LEU A 6 0.97 1.33 -7.27
N LEU A 7 0.23 1.94 -6.33
CA LEU A 7 -1.20 1.67 -6.14
C LEU A 7 -2.00 2.04 -7.39
N LYS A 8 -1.65 3.15 -8.05
CA LYS A 8 -2.28 3.55 -9.31
C LYS A 8 -2.02 2.56 -10.43
N GLU A 9 -0.79 2.04 -10.56
CA GLU A 9 -0.44 1.01 -11.55
C GLU A 9 -1.18 -0.31 -11.31
N LEU A 10 -1.42 -0.65 -10.04
CA LEU A 10 -2.21 -1.81 -9.64
C LEU A 10 -3.73 -1.57 -9.66
N ASN A 11 -4.18 -0.36 -10.02
CA ASN A 11 -5.57 0.07 -10.00
C ASN A 11 -6.24 -0.13 -8.61
N LEU A 12 -5.49 0.18 -7.55
CA LEU A 12 -5.92 0.12 -6.15
C LEU A 12 -6.11 1.52 -5.57
N SER A 13 -7.12 1.68 -4.72
CA SER A 13 -7.40 2.94 -4.04
C SER A 13 -6.51 3.10 -2.80
N PRO A 14 -5.78 4.22 -2.65
CA PRO A 14 -4.98 4.48 -1.44
C PRO A 14 -5.85 4.63 -0.18
N GLU A 15 -7.11 5.00 -0.33
CA GLU A 15 -8.06 5.13 0.79
C GLU A 15 -8.51 3.77 1.36
N SER A 16 -8.40 2.70 0.58
CA SER A 16 -8.84 1.35 0.96
C SER A 16 -7.70 0.34 0.94
N THR A 17 -6.46 0.80 0.84
CA THR A 17 -5.29 -0.07 0.70
C THR A 17 -4.15 0.43 1.57
N LEU A 18 -3.57 -0.47 2.34
CA LEU A 18 -2.38 -0.24 3.14
C LEU A 18 -1.18 -0.91 2.48
N VAL A 19 -0.05 -0.21 2.46
CA VAL A 19 1.23 -0.75 1.98
C VAL A 19 2.18 -0.85 3.17
N VAL A 20 2.73 -2.04 3.39
CA VAL A 20 3.60 -2.35 4.53
C VAL A 20 4.94 -2.86 4.04
N ARG A 21 6.05 -2.30 4.53
CA ARG A 21 7.41 -2.83 4.32
C ARG A 21 7.96 -3.28 5.66
N ASP A 22 8.48 -4.51 5.73
CA ASP A 22 8.95 -5.17 6.95
C ASP A 22 7.86 -5.27 8.04
N ASP A 23 7.61 -4.19 8.76
CA ASP A 23 6.50 -4.05 9.73
C ASP A 23 5.95 -2.60 9.81
N GLU A 24 6.38 -1.73 8.90
CA GLU A 24 6.02 -0.31 8.88
C GLU A 24 5.02 0.01 7.78
N VAL A 25 3.96 0.75 8.13
CA VAL A 25 3.00 1.28 7.16
C VAL A 25 3.63 2.46 6.44
N LEU A 26 3.68 2.37 5.11
CA LEU A 26 4.22 3.42 4.26
C LEU A 26 3.15 4.47 3.95
N THR A 27 3.57 5.72 3.84
CA THR A 27 2.72 6.81 3.35
C THR A 27 2.71 6.84 1.82
N GLU A 28 1.73 7.51 1.23
CA GLU A 28 1.55 7.56 -0.24
C GLU A 28 2.73 8.23 -0.99
N ASP A 29 3.45 9.14 -0.34
CA ASP A 29 4.62 9.84 -0.88
C ASP A 29 5.95 9.08 -0.71
N GLU A 30 5.94 7.95 0.01
CA GLU A 30 7.14 7.15 0.25
C GLU A 30 7.68 6.59 -1.08
N LYS A 31 8.99 6.64 -1.27
CA LYS A 31 9.68 6.20 -2.49
C LYS A 31 10.14 4.75 -2.36
N LEU A 32 9.53 3.88 -3.15
CA LEU A 32 9.93 2.49 -3.29
C LEU A 32 11.19 2.37 -4.15
N ARG A 33 12.15 1.57 -3.67
CA ARG A 33 13.34 1.11 -4.37
C ARG A 33 13.04 -0.19 -5.09
N LYS A 34 13.87 -0.51 -6.09
CA LYS A 34 13.69 -1.70 -6.93
C LYS A 34 13.76 -3.02 -6.16
N ASP A 35 14.49 -3.05 -5.05
CA ASP A 35 14.72 -4.24 -4.22
C ASP A 35 13.79 -4.30 -3.01
N ASP A 36 12.85 -3.35 -2.87
CA ASP A 36 11.94 -3.33 -1.73
C ASP A 36 10.84 -4.38 -1.90
N GLU A 37 10.72 -5.27 -0.93
CA GLU A 37 9.55 -6.14 -0.79
C GLU A 37 8.49 -5.45 0.06
N VAL A 38 7.30 -5.25 -0.53
CA VAL A 38 6.16 -4.61 0.15
C VAL A 38 4.93 -5.51 0.11
N ARG A 39 4.15 -5.47 1.19
CA ARG A 39 2.86 -6.14 1.32
C ARG A 39 1.74 -5.13 1.06
N VAL A 40 0.85 -5.46 0.14
CA VAL A 40 -0.32 -4.63 -0.18
C VAL A 40 -1.56 -5.31 0.41
N ILE A 41 -2.20 -4.63 1.36
CA ILE A 41 -3.32 -5.17 2.14
C ILE A 41 -4.56 -4.33 1.86
N SER A 42 -5.63 -4.95 1.37
CA SER A 42 -6.92 -4.28 1.24
C SER A 42 -7.56 -4.12 2.62
N ALA A 43 -7.86 -2.88 2.99
CA ALA A 43 -8.67 -2.55 4.15
C ALA A 43 -10.13 -2.82 3.81
N ILE A 44 -10.50 -4.10 3.65
CA ILE A 44 -11.90 -4.49 3.67
C ILE A 44 -12.32 -4.30 5.13
N SER A 45 -13.10 -3.25 5.40
CA SER A 45 -13.73 -3.07 6.70
C SER A 45 -14.46 -4.38 7.02
N GLY A 46 -13.95 -5.12 8.00
CA GLY A 46 -14.56 -6.34 8.50
C GLY A 46 -15.85 -5.96 9.19
N GLY A 47 -16.89 -5.67 8.40
CA GLY A 47 -18.25 -5.50 8.88
C GLY A 47 -18.70 -6.84 9.45
N SER A 48 -18.48 -7.05 10.74
CA SER A 48 -18.95 -8.19 11.50
C SER A 48 -19.16 -7.76 12.94
N GLU A 49 -20.29 -7.08 13.16
CA GLU A 49 -21.04 -7.08 14.42
C GLU A 49 -22.50 -7.43 14.09
#